data_AF-A0A1W9WRX4-F1
#
_entry.id   AF-A0A1W9WRX4-F1
#
_cell.length_a   1.000
_cell.length_b   1.000
_cell.length_c   1.000
_cell.angle_alpha   90.00
_cell.angle_beta   90.00
_cell.angle_gamma   90.00
#
_symmetry.space_group_name_H-M   'P 1'
#
loop_
_entity.id
_entity.type
_entity.pdbx_description
1 polymer ?
#
loop_
_entity_poly.entity_id
_entity_poly.type
_entity_poly.pdbx_seq_one_letter_code
_entity_poly.pdbx_strand_id
1 'polypeptide(L)' 'MQLSRRNFFKFMGAAGASATALPSSASAWESKAPPDPYGCLVDLTRCVGCRKCEEACAEVNGLPAPERVNC' A
#
# COMPACT_ATOMS: atom_id res chain seq x y z
N MET A 1 23.82 36.08 -8.56
CA MET A 1 24.22 35.59 -7.23
C MET A 1 24.68 34.13 -7.38
N GLN A 2 25.94 33.80 -7.09
CA GLN A 2 26.39 32.40 -7.16
C GLN A 2 26.00 31.68 -5.86
N LEU A 3 25.27 30.57 -5.99
CA LEU A 3 24.93 29.71 -4.87
C LEU A 3 26.20 28.98 -4.40
N SER A 4 26.83 29.46 -3.33
CA SER A 4 27.93 28.71 -2.69
C SER A 4 27.37 27.48 -1.97
N ARG A 5 28.18 26.41 -1.84
CA ARG A 5 27.81 25.19 -1.10
C ARG A 5 27.27 25.51 0.30
N ARG A 6 27.89 26.48 0.99
CA ARG A 6 27.46 26.94 2.33
C ARG A 6 26.10 27.62 2.29
N ASN A 7 25.83 28.47 1.30
CA ASN A 7 24.55 29.15 1.17
C ASN A 7 23.44 28.17 0.78
N PHE A 8 23.74 27.18 -0.06
CA PHE A 8 22.82 26.08 -0.38
C PHE A 8 22.34 25.34 0.88
N PHE A 9 23.27 24.91 1.74
CA PHE A 9 22.91 24.20 2.97
C PHE A 9 22.14 25.08 3.96
N LYS A 10 22.44 26.38 4.05
CA LYS A 10 21.67 27.32 4.86
C LYS A 10 20.23 27.44 4.37
N PHE A 11 20.02 27.57 3.06
CA PHE A 11 18.68 27.65 2.47
C PHE A 11 17.91 26.34 2.65
N MET A 12 18.52 25.19 2.35
CA MET A 12 17.91 23.87 2.54
C MET A 12 17.55 23.60 4.00
N GLY A 13 18.45 23.92 4.93
CA GLY A 13 18.21 23.76 6.37
C GLY A 13 17.09 24.65 6.89
N ALA A 14 17.06 25.92 6.47
CA ALA A 14 15.99 26.86 6.84
C ALA A 14 14.63 26.42 6.27
N ALA A 15 14.59 26.00 5.01
CA ALA A 15 13.37 25.51 4.37
C ALA A 15 12.85 24.21 5.02
N GLY A 16 13.74 23.26 5.30
CA GLY A 16 13.39 22.02 5.99
C GLY A 16 12.84 22.24 7.40
N ALA A 17 13.49 23.12 8.18
CA ALA A 17 13.02 23.46 9.54
C ALA A 17 11.65 24.14 9.53
N SER A 18 11.37 24.99 8.53
CA SER A 18 10.05 25.62 8.40
C SER A 18 8.93 24.62 8.08
N ALA A 19 9.21 23.52 7.37
CA ALA A 19 8.22 22.50 7.06
C ALA A 19 7.77 21.71 8.30
N THR A 20 8.67 21.50 9.28
CA THR A 20 8.36 20.80 10.54
C THR A 20 7.68 21.68 11.58
N ALA A 21 7.69 23.01 11.40
CA ALA A 21 7.05 23.95 12.33
C ALA A 21 5.53 24.08 12.10
N LEU A 22 5.02 23.51 11.01
CA LEU A 22 3.59 23.47 10.76
C LEU A 22 2.95 22.41 11.65
N PRO A 23 1.90 22.75 12.43
CA PRO A 23 1.13 21.75 13.16
C PRO A 23 0.52 20.79 12.14
N SER A 24 0.99 19.55 12.14
CA SER A 24 0.39 18.46 11.37
C SER A 24 -0.42 17.60 12.33
N SER A 25 -1.70 17.42 12.02
CA SER A 25 -2.53 16.44 12.71
C SER A 25 -2.11 15.05 12.28
N ALA A 26 -1.49 14.30 13.20
CA ALA A 26 -1.35 12.87 13.03
C ALA A 26 -2.75 12.23 13.10
N SER A 27 -3.25 11.73 11.98
CA SER A 27 -4.41 10.85 11.99
C SER A 27 -3.95 9.44 12.28
N ALA A 28 -4.60 8.78 13.23
CA ALA A 28 -4.55 7.33 13.31
C ALA A 28 -5.16 6.76 12.03
N TRP A 29 -4.54 5.71 11.49
CA TRP A 29 -5.17 4.97 10.41
C TRP A 29 -6.45 4.31 10.94
N GLU A 30 -7.57 4.60 10.29
CA GLU A 30 -8.85 3.96 10.58
C GLU A 30 -9.06 2.80 9.60
N SER A 31 -9.42 1.64 10.15
CA SER A 31 -9.72 0.48 9.34
C SER A 31 -10.97 0.71 8.51
N LYS A 32 -10.94 0.38 7.22
CA LYS A 32 -12.15 0.35 6.38
C LYS A 32 -12.95 -0.94 6.55
N ALA A 33 -12.55 -1.82 7.47
CA ALA A 33 -13.25 -3.05 7.72
C ALA A 33 -14.65 -2.79 8.34
N PRO A 34 -15.64 -3.64 8.06
CA PRO A 34 -16.93 -3.55 8.73
C PRO A 34 -16.79 -3.85 10.24
N PRO A 35 -17.79 -3.47 11.07
CA PRO A 35 -17.74 -3.66 12.53
C PRO A 35 -17.52 -5.11 12.99
N ASP A 36 -17.95 -6.09 12.19
CA ASP A 36 -17.70 -7.52 12.40
C ASP A 36 -17.02 -8.11 11.15
N PRO A 37 -15.68 -8.01 11.06
CA PRO A 37 -14.96 -8.42 9.86
C PRO A 37 -14.74 -9.93 9.81
N TYR A 38 -15.01 -10.50 8.64
CA TYR A 38 -14.59 -11.87 8.34
C TYR A 38 -13.08 -11.94 8.09
N GLY A 39 -12.44 -12.99 8.61
CA GLY A 39 -11.08 -13.37 8.26
C GLY A 39 -11.06 -14.56 7.29
N CYS A 40 -10.11 -14.56 6.35
CA CYS A 40 -9.85 -15.70 5.47
C CYS A 40 -8.44 -16.23 5.76
N LEU A 41 -8.33 -17.48 6.23
CA LEU A 41 -7.04 -18.15 6.44
C LEU A 41 -6.66 -18.94 5.18
N VAL A 42 -5.49 -18.63 4.62
CA VAL A 42 -4.89 -19.40 3.54
C VAL A 42 -3.70 -20.18 4.08
N ASP A 43 -3.89 -21.49 4.29
CA ASP A 43 -2.80 -22.39 4.74
C ASP A 43 -1.88 -22.74 3.58
N LEU A 44 -0.74 -22.06 3.52
CA LEU A 44 0.26 -22.26 2.46
C LEU A 44 0.98 -23.61 2.56
N THR A 45 0.95 -24.30 3.70
CA THR A 45 1.55 -25.64 3.82
C THR A 45 0.74 -26.70 3.06
N ARG A 46 -0.54 -26.41 2.78
CA ARG A 46 -1.46 -27.26 2.02
C ARG A 46 -1.74 -26.75 0.61
N CYS A 47 -1.27 -25.56 0.27
CA CYS A 47 -1.47 -24.96 -1.03
C CYS A 47 -0.66 -25.73 -2.10
N VAL A 48 -1.36 -26.26 -3.10
CA VAL A 48 -0.74 -27.00 -4.23
C VAL A 48 -0.57 -26.14 -5.48
N GLY A 49 -0.90 -24.85 -5.42
CA GLY A 49 -0.72 -23.94 -6.56
C GLY A 49 -1.68 -24.17 -7.74
N CYS A 50 -2.83 -24.81 -7.52
CA CYS A 50 -3.79 -25.15 -8.59
C CYS A 50 -4.58 -23.96 -9.17
N ARG A 51 -4.46 -22.76 -8.58
CA ARG A 51 -5.11 -21.51 -9.03
C ARG A 51 -6.65 -21.53 -9.13
N LYS A 52 -7.32 -22.55 -8.59
CA LYS A 52 -8.80 -22.60 -8.51
C LYS A 52 -9.41 -21.44 -7.71
N CYS A 53 -8.65 -20.87 -6.78
CA CYS A 53 -9.07 -19.66 -6.06
C CYS A 53 -9.24 -18.46 -7.01
N GLU A 54 -8.42 -18.35 -8.06
CA GLU A 54 -8.53 -17.28 -9.06
C GLU A 54 -9.71 -17.53 -9.99
N GLU A 55 -9.90 -18.77 -10.43
CA GLU A 55 -11.05 -19.19 -11.26
C GLU A 55 -12.39 -18.89 -10.57
N ALA A 56 -12.55 -19.35 -9.32
CA ALA A 56 -13.77 -19.11 -8.55
C ALA A 56 -14.02 -17.61 -8.29
N CYS A 57 -12.95 -16.85 -8.04
CA CYS A 57 -13.04 -15.39 -7.91
C CYS A 57 -13.56 -14.75 -9.21
N ALA A 58 -13.01 -15.16 -10.35
CA ALA A 58 -13.42 -14.63 -11.65
C ALA A 58 -14.88 -14.98 -11.99
N GLU A 59 -15.32 -16.21 -11.70
CA GLU A 59 -16.70 -16.66 -11.91
C GLU A 59 -17.70 -15.81 -11.11
N VAL A 60 -17.50 -15.70 -9.78
CA VAL A 60 -18.43 -14.99 -8.89
C VAL A 60 -18.47 -13.49 -9.19
N ASN A 61 -17.37 -12.91 -9.66
CA ASN A 61 -17.28 -11.48 -9.94
C ASN A 61 -17.44 -11.12 -11.43
N GLY A 62 -17.68 -12.09 -12.32
CA GLY A 62 -17.80 -11.86 -13.76
C GLY A 62 -16.53 -11.27 -14.40
N LEU A 63 -15.34 -11.63 -13.89
CA LEU A 63 -14.06 -11.17 -14.42
C LEU A 63 -13.58 -12.05 -15.57
N PRO A 64 -12.64 -11.58 -16.41
CA PRO A 64 -11.99 -12.42 -17.41
C PRO A 64 -11.36 -13.67 -16.79
N ALA A 65 -11.34 -14.77 -17.55
CA ALA A 65 -10.70 -16.00 -17.10
C ALA A 65 -9.20 -15.79 -16.82
N PRO A 66 -8.62 -16.50 -15.83
CA PRO A 66 -7.19 -16.39 -15.53
C PRO A 66 -6.32 -16.77 -16.74
N GLU A 67 -5.25 -16.02 -16.94
CA GLU A 67 -4.38 -16.13 -18.13
C GLU A 67 -3.68 -17.50 -18.27
N ARG A 68 -3.55 -18.27 -17.17
CA ARG A 68 -3.14 -19.69 -17.27
C ARG A 68 -4.09 -20.59 -16.50
N VAL A 69 -4.78 -21.43 -17.23
CA VAL A 69 -5.82 -22.34 -16.73
C VAL A 69 -5.21 -23.66 -16.20
N ASN A 70 -3.98 -24.00 -16.59
CA ASN A 70 -3.36 -25.31 -16.35
C ASN A 70 -1.91 -25.18 -15.84
N CYS A 71 -1.74 -24.81 -14.56
CA CYS A 71 -0.48 -25.08 -13.86
C CYS A 71 -0.54 -26.46 -13.20
#